data_AF-A0A355FQG5-F1
#
_entry.id   AF-A0A355FQG5-F1
#
_cell.length_a   1.000
_cell.length_b   1.000
_cell.length_c   1.000
_cell.angle_alpha   90.00
_cell.angle_beta   90.00
_cell.angle_gamma   90.00
#
_symmetry.space_group_name_H-M   'P 1'
#
loop_
_entity.id
_entity.type
_entity.pdbx_description
1 polymer ?
#
loop_
_entity_poly.entity_id
_entity_poly.type
_entity_poly.pdbx_seq_one_letter_code
_entity_poly.pdbx_strand_id
1 'polypeptide(L)'
;KLNKLSFRSGDGEFDSWLKWVTLQPVLRRIYGCSFLPYHDYGRGGRGWRDLWQDCLALLLIEAADVRRLLWNNFAGVRIDGSNATIIGNEPGEFIADRNNISRIWSDHGAWPLITTKLYLDLTGDLAFLLEKQTYFKDHHTHRAQALDQAWSVADGFVQQDRNGQIYHGTILEHLLLQNVTAFFNVGDHNNLRLEDA
;
A
#
# COMPACT_ATOMS: atom_id res chain seq x y z
N LYS A 1 14.55 20.94 -4.85
CA LYS A 1 14.10 19.54 -5.07
C LYS A 1 13.75 19.23 -6.53
N LEU A 2 13.12 20.14 -7.29
CA LEU A 2 12.72 19.90 -8.69
C LEU A 2 13.87 19.67 -9.69
N ASN A 3 15.10 20.12 -9.41
CA ASN A 3 16.23 19.98 -10.35
C ASN A 3 16.81 18.56 -10.44
N LYS A 4 16.28 17.59 -9.70
CA LYS A 4 16.77 16.20 -9.73
C LYS A 4 16.29 15.41 -10.95
N LEU A 5 15.21 15.87 -11.58
CA LEU A 5 14.70 15.34 -12.84
C LEU A 5 14.58 16.49 -13.83
N SER A 6 15.26 16.37 -14.97
CA SER A 6 15.26 17.40 -16.01
C SER A 6 15.15 16.75 -17.37
N PHE A 7 14.34 17.37 -18.24
CA PHE A 7 14.09 16.91 -19.59
C PHE A 7 14.64 17.94 -20.58
N ARG A 8 15.20 17.44 -21.68
CA ARG A 8 15.68 18.26 -22.78
C ARG A 8 15.38 17.53 -24.08
N SER A 9 14.49 18.11 -24.88
CA SER A 9 14.05 17.58 -26.15
C SER A 9 14.08 18.66 -27.24
N GLY A 10 13.54 18.34 -28.43
CA GLY A 10 13.33 19.33 -29.49
C GLY A 10 12.15 20.29 -29.22
N ASP A 11 11.35 20.01 -28.18
CA ASP A 11 10.17 20.79 -27.80
C ASP A 11 10.35 21.35 -26.38
N GLY A 12 10.78 22.62 -26.32
CA GLY A 12 11.04 23.31 -25.06
C GLY A 12 9.77 23.66 -24.26
N GLU A 13 8.61 23.75 -24.91
CA GLU A 13 7.34 23.95 -24.22
C GLU A 13 6.96 22.68 -23.46
N PHE A 14 7.09 21.52 -24.12
CA PHE A 14 6.86 20.23 -23.50
C PHE A 14 7.81 19.96 -22.33
N ASP A 15 9.12 20.25 -22.48
CA ASP A 15 10.09 20.11 -21.39
C ASP A 15 9.71 20.97 -20.17
N SER A 16 9.21 22.19 -20.42
CA SER A 16 8.76 23.12 -19.37
C SER A 16 7.48 22.63 -18.70
N TRP A 17 6.54 22.06 -19.45
CA TRP A 17 5.33 21.44 -18.91
C TRP A 17 5.67 20.23 -18.01
N LEU A 18 6.60 19.36 -18.43
CA LEU A 18 7.05 18.22 -17.62
C LEU A 18 7.66 18.64 -16.28
N LYS A 19 8.27 19.83 -16.20
CA LYS A 19 8.75 20.39 -14.93
C LYS A 19 7.60 20.65 -13.94
N TRP A 20 6.44 21.10 -14.42
CA TRP A 20 5.24 21.25 -13.60
C TRP A 20 4.63 19.90 -13.22
N VAL A 21 4.62 18.92 -14.13
CA VAL A 21 4.17 17.55 -13.83
C VAL A 21 5.02 16.93 -12.72
N THR A 22 6.34 17.13 -12.75
CA THR A 22 7.28 16.63 -11.73
C THR A 22 6.99 17.17 -10.33
N LEU A 23 6.32 18.32 -10.21
CA LEU A 23 5.91 18.89 -8.92
C LEU A 23 4.67 18.18 -8.33
N GLN A 24 3.80 17.62 -9.18
CA GLN A 24 2.49 17.08 -8.75
C GLN A 24 2.57 15.97 -7.69
N PRO A 25 3.52 15.00 -7.76
CA PRO A 25 3.65 14.01 -6.70
C PRO A 25 4.02 14.61 -5.34
N VAL A 26 4.80 15.70 -5.31
CA VAL A 26 5.12 16.41 -4.07
C VAL A 26 3.87 17.09 -3.52
N LEU A 27 3.09 17.75 -4.37
CA LEU A 27 1.83 18.37 -3.97
C LEU A 27 0.84 17.35 -3.43
N ARG A 28 0.69 16.20 -4.08
CA ARG A 28 -0.18 15.11 -3.62
C ARG A 28 0.09 14.74 -2.16
N ARG A 29 1.37 14.58 -1.78
CA ARG A 29 1.76 14.22 -0.41
C ARG A 29 1.54 15.34 0.59
N ILE A 30 1.79 16.59 0.21
CA ILE A 30 1.58 17.76 1.08
C ILE A 30 0.09 17.94 1.36
N TYR A 31 -0.74 17.80 0.32
CA TYR A 31 -2.17 18.02 0.39
C TYR A 31 -2.96 16.78 0.84
N GLY A 32 -2.36 15.59 0.86
CA GLY A 32 -3.06 14.33 1.15
C GLY A 32 -4.28 14.14 0.23
N CYS A 33 -4.11 14.43 -1.07
CA CYS A 33 -5.21 14.43 -2.06
C CYS A 33 -6.45 15.25 -1.64
N SER A 34 -6.27 16.34 -0.89
CA SER A 34 -7.35 17.11 -0.28
C SER A 34 -7.10 18.62 -0.40
N PHE A 35 -8.07 19.43 0.06
CA PHE A 35 -7.90 20.88 0.29
C PHE A 35 -7.62 21.75 -0.95
N LEU A 36 -8.02 21.28 -2.13
CA LEU A 36 -8.12 22.09 -3.36
C LEU A 36 -9.60 22.23 -3.76
N PRO A 37 -10.01 23.25 -4.55
CA PRO A 37 -11.43 23.49 -4.84
C PRO A 37 -12.20 22.28 -5.40
N TYR A 38 -11.56 21.48 -6.26
CA TYR A 38 -12.15 20.24 -6.79
C TYR A 38 -12.04 19.03 -5.85
N HIS A 39 -11.23 19.11 -4.79
CA HIS A 39 -11.02 18.04 -3.80
C HIS A 39 -11.72 18.42 -2.48
N ASP A 40 -13.03 18.64 -2.55
CA ASP A 40 -13.87 19.21 -1.47
C ASP A 40 -14.30 18.18 -0.39
N TYR A 41 -14.15 16.89 -0.65
CA TYR A 41 -14.48 15.81 0.29
C TYR A 41 -13.27 15.26 1.06
N GLY A 42 -12.06 15.52 0.57
CA GLY A 42 -10.82 15.01 1.14
C GLY A 42 -10.53 15.59 2.52
N ARG A 43 -10.00 14.76 3.44
CA ARG A 43 -9.67 15.16 4.82
C ARG A 43 -8.18 15.03 5.17
N GLY A 44 -7.31 14.98 4.17
CA GLY A 44 -5.85 14.96 4.32
C GLY A 44 -5.26 13.59 4.72
N GLY A 45 -6.07 12.53 4.73
CA GLY A 45 -5.60 11.18 4.98
C GLY A 45 -4.88 10.57 3.77
N ARG A 46 -4.43 9.32 3.94
CA ARG A 46 -3.90 8.49 2.86
C ARG A 46 -4.71 7.21 2.75
N GLY A 47 -4.88 6.72 1.53
CA GLY A 47 -5.38 5.38 1.24
C GLY A 47 -4.26 4.40 0.96
N TRP A 48 -4.61 3.11 0.88
CA TRP A 48 -3.66 2.04 0.57
C TRP A 48 -2.86 2.29 -0.72
N ARG A 49 -3.52 2.70 -1.80
CA ARG A 49 -2.86 2.96 -3.10
C ARG A 49 -1.82 4.07 -3.00
N ASP A 50 -2.04 5.08 -2.17
CA ASP A 50 -1.15 6.24 -2.00
C ASP A 50 0.21 5.80 -1.47
N LEU A 51 0.22 4.85 -0.53
CA LEU A 51 1.44 4.31 0.07
C LEU A 51 2.43 3.77 -0.97
N TRP A 52 1.90 3.13 -2.01
CA TRP A 52 2.68 2.53 -3.10
C TRP A 52 2.98 3.55 -4.20
N GLN A 53 1.98 4.36 -4.58
CA GLN A 53 2.12 5.33 -5.65
C GLN A 53 3.13 6.43 -5.32
N ASP A 54 3.17 6.88 -4.06
CA ASP A 54 4.13 7.90 -3.61
C ASP A 54 5.59 7.41 -3.72
N CYS A 55 5.81 6.10 -3.58
CA CYS A 55 7.13 5.50 -3.74
C CYS A 55 7.66 5.62 -5.17
N LEU A 56 6.80 5.63 -6.20
CA LEU A 56 7.22 5.76 -7.60
C LEU A 56 7.95 7.08 -7.86
N ALA A 57 7.37 8.18 -7.40
CA ALA A 57 7.98 9.50 -7.56
C ALA A 57 9.23 9.66 -6.66
N LEU A 58 9.20 9.08 -5.46
CA LEU A 58 10.35 9.08 -4.57
C LEU A 58 11.54 8.30 -5.14
N LEU A 59 11.32 7.18 -5.83
CA LEU A 59 12.41 6.44 -6.48
C LEU A 59 13.15 7.28 -7.52
N LEU A 60 12.42 8.14 -8.24
CA LEU A 60 12.99 9.00 -9.29
C LEU A 60 13.63 10.28 -8.74
N ILE A 61 13.13 10.81 -7.62
CA ILE A 61 13.50 12.14 -7.12
C ILE A 61 14.29 12.06 -5.81
N GLU A 62 14.04 11.11 -4.92
CA GLU A 62 14.63 11.04 -3.57
C GLU A 62 14.58 9.62 -3.00
N ALA A 63 15.53 8.77 -3.41
CA ALA A 63 15.52 7.35 -3.09
C ALA A 63 15.81 7.00 -1.61
N ALA A 64 16.38 7.92 -0.83
CA ALA A 64 16.96 7.62 0.49
C ALA A 64 15.98 7.06 1.53
N ASP A 65 14.66 7.23 1.35
CA ASP A 65 13.64 6.76 2.31
C ASP A 65 12.71 5.66 1.76
N VAL A 66 12.80 5.28 0.47
CA VAL A 66 11.79 4.40 -0.15
C VAL A 66 11.79 3.01 0.48
N ARG A 67 12.96 2.44 0.79
CA ARG A 67 13.09 1.12 1.40
C ARG A 67 12.29 1.00 2.70
N ARG A 68 12.43 2.00 3.58
CA ARG A 68 11.72 2.05 4.87
C ARG A 68 10.22 2.25 4.67
N LEU A 69 9.81 3.08 3.71
CA LEU A 69 8.40 3.27 3.38
C LEU A 69 7.76 1.96 2.89
N LEU A 70 8.42 1.26 1.96
CA LEU A 70 7.96 -0.04 1.49
C LEU A 70 7.84 -1.03 2.66
N TRP A 71 8.87 -1.15 3.50
CA TRP A 71 8.84 -2.05 4.66
C TRP A 71 7.64 -1.76 5.58
N ASN A 72 7.40 -0.48 5.90
CA ASN A 72 6.26 -0.05 6.72
C ASN A 72 4.92 -0.38 6.07
N ASN A 73 4.79 -0.23 4.75
CA ASN A 73 3.53 -0.47 4.04
C ASN A 73 3.08 -1.94 4.16
N PHE A 74 4.02 -2.89 4.21
CA PHE A 74 3.70 -4.31 4.32
C PHE A 74 3.05 -4.70 5.65
N ALA A 75 3.24 -3.91 6.72
CA ALA A 75 2.58 -4.17 8.00
C ALA A 75 1.04 -4.11 7.92
N GLY A 76 0.49 -3.50 6.87
CA GLY A 76 -0.95 -3.39 6.63
C GLY A 76 -1.58 -4.61 5.95
N VAL A 77 -0.80 -5.61 5.53
CA VAL A 77 -1.32 -6.82 4.86
C VAL A 77 -1.94 -7.77 5.90
N ARG A 78 -3.10 -8.34 5.62
CA ARG A 78 -3.73 -9.40 6.43
C ARG A 78 -3.31 -10.78 5.96
N ILE A 79 -3.46 -11.78 6.82
CA ILE A 79 -3.09 -13.19 6.52
C ILE A 79 -3.95 -13.85 5.42
N ASP A 80 -5.04 -13.21 4.98
CA ASP A 80 -5.85 -13.64 3.83
C ASP A 80 -5.48 -12.93 2.50
N GLY A 81 -4.41 -12.13 2.52
CA GLY A 81 -3.93 -11.36 1.37
C GLY A 81 -4.73 -10.08 1.08
N SER A 82 -5.76 -9.76 1.88
CA SER A 82 -6.33 -8.42 1.93
C SER A 82 -5.44 -7.46 2.73
N ASN A 83 -5.88 -6.22 2.95
CA ASN A 83 -5.10 -5.21 3.66
C ASN A 83 -5.97 -4.21 4.43
N ALA A 84 -5.38 -3.56 5.42
CA ALA A 84 -5.96 -2.41 6.09
C ALA A 84 -6.24 -1.29 5.09
N THR A 85 -7.33 -0.58 5.31
CA THR A 85 -7.84 0.46 4.39
C THR A 85 -7.75 1.86 5.02
N ILE A 86 -7.59 1.95 6.33
CA ILE A 86 -7.38 3.19 7.08
C ILE A 86 -5.92 3.25 7.53
N ILE A 87 -5.21 4.27 7.05
CA ILE A 87 -3.81 4.51 7.37
C ILE A 87 -3.73 5.40 8.61
N GLY A 88 -2.89 5.02 9.57
CA GLY A 88 -2.62 5.79 10.78
C GLY A 88 -1.76 7.03 10.55
N ASN A 89 -1.40 7.68 11.65
CA ASN A 89 -0.57 8.88 11.63
C ASN A 89 0.92 8.51 11.55
N GLU A 90 1.31 7.42 12.20
CA GLU A 90 2.69 6.97 12.25
C GLU A 90 3.06 6.03 11.08
N PRO A 91 4.34 5.98 10.66
CA PRO A 91 4.78 5.07 9.63
C PRO A 91 4.54 3.60 10.02
N GLY A 92 3.80 2.86 9.19
CA GLY A 92 3.46 1.45 9.46
C GLY A 92 2.28 1.28 10.41
N GLU A 93 1.63 2.36 10.83
CA GLU A 93 0.41 2.31 11.62
C GLU A 93 -0.82 2.16 10.71
N PHE A 94 -1.69 1.22 11.07
CA PHE A 94 -2.95 0.95 10.40
C PHE A 94 -4.05 0.83 11.44
N ILE A 95 -5.26 1.26 11.09
CA ILE A 95 -6.38 1.34 12.03
C ILE A 95 -7.51 0.43 11.53
N ALA A 96 -8.14 -0.30 12.45
CA ALA A 96 -9.33 -1.08 12.12
C ALA A 96 -10.52 -0.17 11.81
N ASP A 97 -11.34 -0.58 10.85
CA ASP A 97 -12.58 0.12 10.54
C ASP A 97 -13.57 0.02 11.71
N ARG A 98 -14.10 1.17 12.14
CA ARG A 98 -15.03 1.28 13.28
C ARG A 98 -16.50 1.28 12.85
N ASN A 99 -16.78 1.47 11.55
CA ASN A 99 -18.13 1.62 11.03
C ASN A 99 -18.69 0.34 10.42
N ASN A 100 -17.95 -0.77 10.50
CA ASN A 100 -18.35 -2.11 10.02
C ASN A 100 -18.68 -2.16 8.51
N ILE A 101 -18.24 -1.16 7.74
CA ILE A 101 -18.35 -1.12 6.28
C ILE A 101 -16.98 -1.50 5.73
N SER A 102 -16.66 -2.78 5.78
CA SER A 102 -15.44 -3.26 5.14
C SER A 102 -15.62 -3.20 3.63
N ARG A 103 -14.69 -2.56 2.93
CA ARG A 103 -14.57 -2.63 1.47
C ARG A 103 -13.26 -3.28 1.11
N ILE A 104 -13.33 -4.27 0.23
CA ILE A 104 -12.18 -4.88 -0.41
C ILE A 104 -12.10 -4.39 -1.85
N TRP A 105 -10.93 -3.87 -2.21
CA TRP A 105 -10.59 -3.55 -3.58
C TRP A 105 -9.68 -4.64 -4.12
N SER A 106 -10.14 -5.36 -5.14
CA SER A 106 -9.43 -6.49 -5.75
C SER A 106 -8.02 -6.15 -6.24
N ASP A 107 -7.79 -4.89 -6.67
CA ASP A 107 -6.49 -4.43 -7.17
C ASP A 107 -5.46 -4.15 -6.07
N HIS A 108 -5.86 -4.04 -4.80
CA HIS A 108 -4.94 -3.64 -3.73
C HIS A 108 -3.75 -4.60 -3.52
N GLY A 109 -3.90 -5.89 -3.87
CA GLY A 109 -2.81 -6.86 -3.80
C GLY A 109 -1.80 -6.76 -4.95
N ALA A 110 -2.12 -6.05 -6.05
CA ALA A 110 -1.27 -5.98 -7.24
C ALA A 110 -0.21 -4.87 -7.15
N TRP A 111 -0.58 -3.68 -6.66
CA TRP A 111 0.33 -2.53 -6.57
C TRP A 111 1.59 -2.74 -5.71
N PRO A 112 1.54 -3.46 -4.57
CA PRO A 112 2.73 -3.78 -3.79
C PRO A 112 3.81 -4.48 -4.63
N LEU A 113 3.43 -5.49 -5.40
CA LEU A 113 4.36 -6.25 -6.24
C LEU A 113 5.00 -5.36 -7.31
N ILE A 114 4.19 -4.56 -8.02
CA ILE A 114 4.66 -3.69 -9.10
C ILE A 114 5.66 -2.67 -8.56
N THR A 115 5.31 -2.01 -7.46
CA THR A 115 6.14 -0.96 -6.86
C THR A 115 7.41 -1.53 -6.24
N THR A 116 7.31 -2.65 -5.51
CA THR A 116 8.50 -3.32 -4.95
C THR A 116 9.41 -3.83 -6.06
N LYS A 117 8.88 -4.40 -7.15
CA LYS A 117 9.70 -4.82 -8.28
C LYS A 117 10.48 -3.64 -8.87
N LEU A 118 9.84 -2.49 -9.09
CA LEU A 118 10.55 -1.30 -9.59
C LEU A 118 11.67 -0.86 -8.64
N TYR A 119 11.43 -0.89 -7.33
CA TYR A 119 12.46 -0.64 -6.32
C TYR A 119 13.65 -1.60 -6.45
N LEU A 120 13.38 -2.91 -6.56
CA LEU A 120 14.41 -3.94 -6.70
C LEU A 120 15.21 -3.76 -8.00
N ASP A 121 14.53 -3.50 -9.12
CA ASP A 121 15.18 -3.31 -10.42
C ASP A 121 16.11 -2.08 -10.42
N LEU A 122 15.70 -0.99 -9.75
CA LEU A 122 16.48 0.25 -9.69
C LEU A 122 17.64 0.21 -8.68
N THR A 123 17.52 -0.58 -7.62
CA THR A 123 18.48 -0.56 -6.49
C THR A 123 19.35 -1.81 -6.40
N GLY A 124 18.88 -2.94 -6.93
CA GLY A 124 19.51 -4.25 -6.74
C GLY A 124 19.36 -4.83 -5.31
N ASP A 125 18.59 -4.21 -4.41
CA ASP A 125 18.43 -4.67 -3.01
C ASP A 125 17.50 -5.89 -2.88
N LEU A 126 17.93 -7.03 -3.41
CA LEU A 126 17.19 -8.29 -3.29
C LEU A 126 17.05 -8.78 -1.84
N ALA A 127 17.95 -8.37 -0.95
CA ALA A 127 17.88 -8.73 0.46
C ALA A 127 16.63 -8.19 1.15
N PHE A 128 16.06 -7.09 0.63
CA PHE A 128 14.77 -6.55 1.07
C PHE A 128 13.64 -7.59 1.08
N LEU A 129 13.63 -8.53 0.13
CA LEU A 129 12.62 -9.57 0.06
C LEU A 129 12.64 -10.53 1.26
N LEU A 130 13.77 -10.64 1.95
CA LEU A 130 13.96 -11.51 3.11
C LEU A 130 13.75 -10.80 4.45
N GLU A 131 13.53 -9.48 4.44
CA GLU A 131 13.18 -8.76 5.67
C GLU A 131 11.86 -9.24 6.22
N LYS A 132 11.78 -9.25 7.55
CA LYS A 132 10.59 -9.66 8.27
C LYS A 132 9.69 -8.46 8.56
N GLN A 133 8.39 -8.68 8.43
CA GLN A 133 7.33 -7.75 8.80
C GLN A 133 6.17 -8.50 9.44
N THR A 134 5.36 -7.80 10.23
CA THR A 134 4.12 -8.31 10.82
C THR A 134 2.95 -8.24 9.83
N TYR A 135 1.87 -8.95 10.14
CA TYR A 135 0.60 -8.82 9.44
C TYR A 135 -0.41 -8.05 10.30
N PHE A 136 -1.22 -7.24 9.63
CA PHE A 136 -2.36 -6.57 10.24
C PHE A 136 -3.45 -7.57 10.61
N LYS A 137 -4.09 -7.35 11.77
CA LYS A 137 -5.22 -8.14 12.25
C LYS A 137 -6.29 -7.22 12.79
N ASP A 138 -7.53 -7.46 12.38
CA ASP A 138 -8.74 -6.91 12.97
C ASP A 138 -9.82 -8.02 13.00
N HIS A 139 -11.06 -7.66 13.29
CA HIS A 139 -12.18 -8.58 13.28
C HIS A 139 -12.54 -9.09 11.88
N HIS A 140 -12.10 -8.42 10.79
CA HIS A 140 -12.39 -8.86 9.43
C HIS A 140 -11.48 -10.01 9.00
N THR A 141 -12.08 -11.06 8.44
CA THR A 141 -11.37 -12.24 7.93
C THR A 141 -11.97 -12.70 6.61
N HIS A 142 -11.28 -13.60 5.92
CA HIS A 142 -11.73 -14.17 4.64
C HIS A 142 -12.00 -13.07 3.60
N ARG A 143 -11.08 -12.11 3.50
CA ARG A 143 -11.22 -10.91 2.66
C ARG A 143 -12.52 -10.17 3.01
N ALA A 144 -12.70 -9.93 4.30
CA ALA A 144 -13.87 -9.29 4.90
C ALA A 144 -15.24 -9.98 4.69
N GLN A 145 -15.27 -11.23 4.19
CA GLN A 145 -16.52 -12.00 4.05
C GLN A 145 -17.00 -12.60 5.39
N ALA A 146 -16.15 -12.65 6.41
CA ALA A 146 -16.49 -13.17 7.73
C ALA A 146 -15.90 -12.31 8.85
N LEU A 147 -16.50 -12.40 10.03
CA LEU A 147 -16.03 -11.74 11.24
C LEU A 147 -15.49 -12.76 12.24
N ASP A 148 -14.32 -12.48 12.79
CA ASP A 148 -13.73 -13.19 13.92
C ASP A 148 -14.37 -12.71 15.22
N GLN A 149 -15.35 -13.47 15.72
CA GLN A 149 -16.09 -13.14 16.95
C GLN A 149 -15.24 -13.27 18.22
N ALA A 150 -14.09 -13.94 18.15
CA ALA A 150 -13.20 -14.10 19.29
C ALA A 150 -12.23 -12.92 19.43
N TRP A 151 -12.03 -12.13 18.37
CA TRP A 151 -11.13 -10.98 18.39
C TRP A 151 -11.80 -9.76 19.04
N SER A 152 -11.00 -9.02 19.81
CA SER A 152 -11.35 -7.74 20.40
C SER A 152 -10.20 -6.73 20.27
N VAL A 153 -10.50 -5.45 20.48
CA VAL A 153 -9.48 -4.38 20.48
C VAL A 153 -8.36 -4.64 21.51
N ALA A 154 -8.65 -5.36 22.59
CA ALA A 154 -7.66 -5.70 23.61
C ALA A 154 -6.60 -6.70 23.13
N ASP A 155 -6.92 -7.50 22.10
CA ASP A 155 -5.98 -8.45 21.48
C ASP A 155 -4.96 -7.76 20.57
N GLY A 156 -5.18 -6.47 20.27
CA GLY A 156 -4.34 -5.66 19.42
C GLY A 156 -4.59 -5.89 17.92
N PHE A 157 -3.78 -5.20 17.10
CA PHE A 157 -3.98 -5.12 15.65
C PHE A 157 -2.94 -5.90 14.84
N VAL A 158 -2.24 -6.84 15.48
CA VAL A 158 -1.14 -7.58 14.89
C VAL A 158 -1.46 -9.07 14.96
N GLN A 159 -1.26 -9.77 13.84
CA GLN A 159 -1.48 -11.20 13.76
C GLN A 159 -0.58 -11.96 14.73
N GLN A 160 -1.17 -12.87 15.50
CA GLN A 160 -0.46 -13.79 16.38
C GLN A 160 -0.46 -15.21 15.80
N ASP A 161 0.53 -16.00 16.18
CA ASP A 161 0.59 -17.44 15.90
C ASP A 161 -0.26 -18.23 16.92
N ARG A 162 -0.31 -19.56 16.74
CA ARG A 162 -1.04 -20.47 17.64
C ARG A 162 -0.58 -20.48 19.09
N ASN A 163 0.59 -19.92 19.39
CA ASN A 163 1.15 -19.82 20.74
C ASN A 163 0.94 -18.41 21.34
N GLY A 164 0.23 -17.52 20.64
CA GLY A 164 0.01 -16.13 21.05
C GLY A 164 1.22 -15.21 20.80
N GLN A 165 2.20 -15.64 20.01
CA GLN A 165 3.37 -14.79 19.67
C GLN A 165 3.09 -13.99 18.40
N ILE A 166 3.63 -12.78 18.30
CA ILE A 166 3.51 -11.97 17.09
C ILE A 166 4.12 -12.72 15.91
N TYR A 167 3.32 -12.92 14.85
CA TYR A 167 3.77 -13.60 13.65
C TYR A 167 4.54 -12.63 12.73
N HIS A 168 5.68 -13.10 12.22
CA HIS A 168 6.54 -12.35 11.31
C HIS A 168 6.80 -13.14 10.04
N GLY A 169 6.31 -12.63 8.92
CA GLY A 169 6.56 -13.15 7.58
C GLY A 169 7.65 -12.37 6.86
N THR A 170 8.27 -12.96 5.84
CA THR A 170 9.17 -12.19 4.96
C THR A 170 8.37 -11.26 4.04
N ILE A 171 8.99 -10.20 3.51
CA ILE A 171 8.35 -9.36 2.48
C ILE A 171 7.91 -10.20 1.28
N LEU A 172 8.72 -11.19 0.88
CA LEU A 172 8.34 -12.13 -0.18
C LEU A 172 7.10 -12.95 0.18
N GLU A 173 6.95 -13.39 1.43
CA GLU A 173 5.75 -14.08 1.91
C GLU A 173 4.51 -13.19 1.77
N HIS A 174 4.61 -11.91 2.14
CA HIS A 174 3.51 -10.96 2.01
C HIS A 174 3.10 -10.79 0.54
N LEU A 175 4.09 -10.62 -0.36
CA LEU A 175 3.85 -10.52 -1.81
C LEU A 175 3.20 -11.77 -2.39
N LEU A 176 3.69 -12.96 -2.01
CA LEU A 176 3.11 -14.22 -2.44
C LEU A 176 1.67 -14.35 -1.95
N LEU A 177 1.42 -14.06 -0.69
CA LEU A 177 0.09 -14.14 -0.09
C LEU A 177 -0.91 -13.26 -0.85
N GLN A 178 -0.57 -11.99 -1.10
CA GLN A 178 -1.44 -11.05 -1.80
C GLN A 178 -1.82 -11.50 -3.23
N ASN A 179 -0.90 -12.16 -3.94
CA ASN A 179 -1.12 -12.55 -5.33
C ASN A 179 -1.71 -13.95 -5.47
N VAL A 180 -1.28 -14.90 -4.64
CA VAL A 180 -1.76 -16.29 -4.67
C VAL A 180 -3.18 -16.39 -4.12
N THR A 181 -3.53 -15.68 -3.05
CA THR A 181 -4.91 -15.72 -2.54
C THR A 181 -5.89 -15.12 -3.54
N ALA A 182 -5.49 -14.05 -4.23
CA ALA A 182 -6.28 -13.46 -5.31
C ALA A 182 -6.50 -14.47 -6.44
N PHE A 183 -5.47 -15.20 -6.89
CA PHE A 183 -5.58 -16.19 -7.98
C PHE A 183 -6.71 -17.20 -7.79
N PHE A 184 -6.96 -17.66 -6.55
CA PHE A 184 -8.03 -18.61 -6.25
C PHE A 184 -9.39 -17.93 -5.99
N ASN A 185 -9.43 -16.61 -5.85
CA ASN A 185 -10.65 -15.85 -5.60
C ASN A 185 -11.36 -15.49 -6.93
N VAL A 186 -11.94 -16.51 -7.57
CA VAL A 186 -12.58 -16.39 -8.88
C VAL A 186 -14.11 -16.38 -8.82
N GLY A 187 -14.72 -15.73 -9.80
CA GLY A 187 -16.15 -15.80 -10.08
C GLY A 187 -16.52 -16.98 -10.99
N ASP A 188 -17.78 -17.05 -11.39
CA ASP A 188 -18.35 -18.16 -12.16
C ASP A 188 -17.69 -18.39 -13.53
N HIS A 189 -17.02 -17.36 -14.06
CA HIS A 189 -16.30 -17.40 -15.34
C HIS A 189 -14.78 -17.54 -15.18
N ASN A 190 -14.30 -17.95 -14.01
CA ASN A 190 -12.88 -18.17 -13.70
C ASN A 190 -11.99 -16.91 -13.83
N ASN A 191 -12.61 -15.72 -13.77
CA ASN A 191 -11.91 -14.45 -13.63
C ASN A 191 -11.86 -14.03 -12.17
N LEU A 192 -10.84 -13.26 -11.78
CA LEU A 192 -10.74 -12.67 -10.44
C LEU A 192 -12.04 -11.90 -10.11
N ARG A 193 -12.54 -12.07 -8.89
CA ARG A 193 -13.69 -11.29 -8.41
C ARG A 193 -13.33 -9.82 -8.35
N LEU A 194 -14.31 -8.98 -8.71
CA LEU A 194 -14.18 -7.53 -8.58
C LEU A 194 -14.15 -7.09 -7.09
N GLU A 195 -14.71 -7.92 -6.20
CA GLU A 195 -14.92 -7.65 -4.77
C GLU A 195 -15.95 -6.51 -4.59
N ASP A 196 -15.60 -5.43 -3.89
CA ASP A 196 -16.46 -4.25 -3.69
C ASP A 196 -16.10 -3.06 -4.62
N ALA A 197 -15.31 -3.33 -5.68
CA ALA A 197 -14.86 -2.32 -6.63
C ALA A 197 -15.94 -1.92 -7.65
#